data_AF-A0A7V5H4P9-F1
#
_entry.id   AF-A0A7V5H4P9-F1
#
_cell.length_a   1.000
_cell.length_b   1.000
_cell.length_c   1.000
_cell.angle_alpha   90.00
_cell.angle_beta   90.00
_cell.angle_gamma   90.00
#
_symmetry.space_group_name_H-M   'P 1'
#
loop_
_entity.id
_entity.type
_entity.pdbx_description
1 polymer ?
#
loop_
_entity_poly.entity_id
_entity_poly.type
_entity_poly.pdbx_seq_one_letter_code
_entity_poly.pdbx_strand_id
1 'polypeptide(L)' 'MNQKKHCKYCGKLFEPDPRVGDRQKCCGSPACKKERKKEADRKWRKKNPEYFKGRYESYLKQWLKKHP' A
#
# COMPACT_ATOMS: atom_id res chain seq x y z
N MET A 1 -6.39 -16.13 20.29
CA MET A 1 -6.64 -14.69 20.50
C MET A 1 -5.49 -13.91 19.89
N ASN A 2 -5.74 -12.84 19.13
CA ASN A 2 -4.65 -12.02 18.58
C ASN A 2 -3.94 -11.32 19.73
N GLN A 3 -2.63 -11.52 19.86
CA GLN A 3 -1.85 -10.78 20.86
C GLN A 3 -1.75 -9.31 20.48
N LYS A 4 -1.88 -8.41 21.46
CA LYS A 4 -1.61 -6.98 21.27
C LYS A 4 -0.18 -6.79 20.80
N LYS A 5 0.04 -5.85 19.88
CA LYS A 5 1.39 -5.54 19.37
C LYS A 5 1.55 -4.07 19.04
N HIS A 6 2.80 -3.63 18.92
CA HIS A 6 3.12 -2.25 18.62
C HIS A 6 3.01 -1.97 17.11
N CYS A 7 2.43 -0.81 16.78
CA CYS A 7 2.35 -0.32 15.41
C CYS A 7 3.76 -0.03 14.88
N LYS A 8 4.10 -0.56 13.71
CA LYS A 8 5.42 -0.32 13.08
C LYS A 8 5.66 1.13 12.63
N TYR A 9 4.64 1.98 12.70
CA TYR A 9 4.66 3.35 12.19
C TYR A 9 4.61 4.37 13.32
N CYS A 10 3.58 4.33 14.17
CA CYS A 10 3.43 5.27 15.29
C CYS A 10 3.81 4.70 16.66
N GLY A 11 4.29 3.45 16.73
CA GLY A 11 4.66 2.79 17.98
C GLY A 11 3.50 2.38 18.89
N LYS A 12 2.29 2.95 18.75
CA LYS A 12 1.14 2.65 19.63
C LYS A 12 0.81 1.16 19.70
N LEU A 13 0.54 0.67 20.91
CA LEU A 13 0.00 -0.66 21.13
C LEU A 13 -1.41 -0.75 20.54
N PHE A 14 -1.71 -1.84 19.83
CA PHE A 14 -3.03 -2.09 19.26
C PHE A 14 -3.38 -3.58 19.28
N GLU A 15 -4.66 -3.88 19.25
CA GLU A 15 -5.18 -5.23 19.03
C GLU A 15 -5.40 -5.46 17.53
N PRO A 16 -4.75 -6.46 16.92
CA PRO A 16 -4.91 -6.74 15.50
C PRO A 16 -6.34 -7.22 15.16
N ASP A 17 -6.86 -6.77 14.03
CA ASP A 17 -8.14 -7.25 13.47
C ASP A 17 -8.07 -8.78 13.28
N PRO A 18 -9.03 -9.56 13.82
CA PRO A 18 -9.05 -11.02 13.70
C PRO A 18 -8.92 -11.56 12.28
N ARG A 19 -9.42 -10.84 11.27
CA ARG A 19 -9.37 -11.25 9.85
C ARG A 19 -7.97 -11.09 9.27
N VAL A 20 -7.18 -10.17 9.81
CA VAL A 20 -5.83 -9.86 9.32
C VAL A 20 -4.78 -10.57 10.16
N GLY A 21 -4.97 -10.58 11.49
CA GLY A 21 -4.10 -11.23 12.46
C GLY A 21 -2.68 -10.67 12.45
N ASP A 22 -1.72 -11.58 12.47
CA ASP A 22 -0.30 -11.24 12.50
C ASP A 22 0.16 -10.44 11.28
N ARG A 23 -0.56 -10.53 10.16
CA ARG A 23 -0.28 -9.76 8.94
C ARG A 23 -0.54 -8.26 9.10
N GLN A 24 -1.32 -7.82 10.11
CA GLN A 24 -1.60 -6.40 10.33
C GLN A 24 -0.35 -5.71 10.87
N LYS A 25 0.27 -4.81 10.09
CA LYS A 25 1.54 -4.17 10.48
C LYS A 25 1.37 -2.84 11.22
N CYS A 26 0.17 -2.27 11.20
CA CYS A 26 -0.13 -0.95 11.74
C CYS A 26 -1.44 -0.96 12.54
N CYS A 27 -1.59 0.00 13.46
CA CYS A 27 -2.77 0.13 14.33
C CYS A 27 -4.08 0.46 13.61
N GLY A 28 -4.05 0.70 12.29
CA GLY A 28 -5.25 1.00 11.52
C GLY A 28 -5.70 2.45 11.58
N SER A 29 -4.91 3.38 12.16
CA SER A 29 -5.15 4.81 11.98
C SER A 29 -4.98 5.20 10.49
N PRO A 30 -5.75 6.18 9.97
CA PRO A 30 -5.62 6.61 8.58
C PRO A 30 -4.18 7.03 8.22
N ALA A 31 -3.48 7.71 9.13
CA ALA A 31 -2.08 8.09 8.96
C ALA A 31 -1.16 6.88 8.79
N CYS A 32 -1.22 5.90 9.69
CA CYS A 32 -0.36 4.72 9.60
C CYS A 32 -0.74 3.81 8.42
N LYS A 33 -2.02 3.74 8.01
CA LYS A 33 -2.42 3.04 6.77
C LYS A 33 -1.79 3.71 5.55
N LYS A 34 -1.79 5.05 5.50
CA LYS A 34 -1.18 5.84 4.40
C LYS A 34 0.32 5.61 4.31
N GLU A 35 1.03 5.65 5.43
CA GLU A 35 2.48 5.36 5.48
C GLU A 35 2.80 3.92 5.07
N ARG A 36 2.04 2.94 5.60
CA ARG A 36 2.17 1.54 5.23
C ARG A 36 1.96 1.30 3.74
N LYS A 37 0.96 1.98 3.15
CA LYS A 37 0.71 1.92 1.71
C LYS A 37 1.88 2.53 0.93
N LYS A 38 2.35 3.73 1.28
CA LYS A 38 3.49 4.37 0.62
C LYS A 38 4.73 3.48 0.62
N GLU A 39 5.04 2.85 1.75
CA GLU A 39 6.18 1.95 1.88
C GLU A 39 6.01 0.69 1.01
N ALA A 40 4.83 0.07 1.04
CA ALA A 40 4.52 -1.11 0.22
C ALA A 40 4.60 -0.79 -1.28
N ASP A 41 4.00 0.32 -1.71
CA ASP A 41 4.02 0.78 -3.10
C ASP A 41 5.46 1.09 -3.55
N ARG A 42 6.30 1.68 -2.69
CA ARG A 42 7.72 1.91 -2.97
C ARG A 42 8.48 0.60 -3.14
N LYS A 43 8.31 -0.36 -2.22
CA LYS A 43 8.96 -1.67 -2.30
C LYS A 43 8.52 -2.44 -3.55
N TRP A 44 7.24 -2.36 -3.88
CA TRP A 44 6.68 -3.01 -5.05
C TRP A 44 7.22 -2.38 -6.35
N ARG A 45 7.25 -1.04 -6.46
CA ARG A 45 7.84 -0.35 -7.63
C ARG A 45 9.31 -0.70 -7.83
N LYS A 46 10.10 -0.75 -6.74
CA LYS A 46 11.51 -1.19 -6.80
C LYS A 46 11.67 -2.61 -7.34
N LYS A 47 10.75 -3.52 -6.99
CA LYS A 47 10.74 -4.91 -7.47
C LYS A 47 10.18 -5.06 -8.89
N ASN A 48 9.42 -4.08 -9.38
CA ASN A 48 8.72 -4.14 -10.65
C ASN A 48 8.96 -2.85 -11.48
N PRO A 49 10.23 -2.52 -11.81
CA PRO A 49 10.56 -1.27 -12.49
C PRO A 49 9.88 -1.14 -13.87
N GLU A 50 9.73 -2.25 -14.59
CA GLU A 50 9.19 -2.26 -15.95
C GLU A 50 7.65 -2.34 -16.00
N TYR A 51 6.96 -2.55 -14.87
CA TYR A 51 5.52 -2.84 -14.87
C TYR A 51 4.66 -1.75 -15.53
N PHE A 52 5.06 -0.49 -15.39
CA PHE A 52 4.36 0.65 -15.98
C PHE A 52 4.93 1.10 -17.32
N LYS A 53 6.04 0.51 -17.76
CA LYS A 53 6.70 0.91 -19.00
C LYS A 53 5.79 0.61 -20.18
N GLY A 54 5.75 1.54 -21.14
CA GLY A 54 4.93 1.40 -22.34
C GLY A 54 3.43 1.64 -22.15
N ARG A 55 2.85 1.44 -20.96
CA ARG A 55 1.39 1.56 -20.73
C ARG A 55 0.81 2.94 -21.05
N TYR A 56 1.57 4.00 -20.78
CA TYR A 56 1.14 5.37 -21.10
C TYR A 56 1.05 5.58 -22.62
N GLU A 57 2.13 5.27 -23.34
CA GLU A 57 2.22 5.46 -24.79
C GLU A 57 1.31 4.50 -25.56
N SER A 58 1.21 3.24 -25.14
CA SER A 58 0.49 2.20 -25.88
C SER A 58 -1.03 2.29 -25.77
N TYR A 59 -1.55 2.81 -24.65
CA TYR A 59 -2.98 2.76 -24.36
C TYR A 59 -3.52 4.13 -23.93
N LEU A 60 -2.99 4.68 -22.83
CA LEU A 60 -3.61 5.82 -22.18
C LEU A 60 -3.60 7.08 -23.04
N LYS A 61 -2.49 7.34 -23.74
CA LYS A 61 -2.35 8.51 -24.63
C LYS A 61 -3.31 8.46 -25.81
N GLN A 62 -3.54 7.27 -26.38
CA GLN A 62 -4.50 7.09 -27.47
C GLN A 62 -5.94 7.25 -26.97
N TRP A 63 -6.24 6.74 -25.76
CA TRP A 63 -7.55 6.88 -25.16
C TRP A 63 -7.88 8.35 -24.84
N LEU A 64 -6.96 9.10 -24.21
CA LEU A 64 -7.15 10.52 -23.90
C LEU A 64 -7.39 11.37 -25.15
N LYS A 65 -6.72 11.07 -26.27
CA LYS A 65 -6.96 11.76 -27.55
C LYS A 65 -8.38 11.54 -28.09
N LYS A 66 -9.00 10.40 -27.80
CA LYS A 66 -10.36 10.07 -28.23
C LYS A 66 -11.44 10.59 -27.27
N HIS A 67 -11.07 10.94 -26.05
CA HIS A 67 -11.97 11.37 -24.97
C HIS A 67 -11.40 12.60 -24.23
N PRO A 68 -11.41 13.78 -24.88
CA PRO A 68 -10.99 15.03 -24.24
C PRO A 68 -11.91 15.46 -23.10
#